data_AF-A0A7Y3XY58-F1
#
_entry.id   AF-A0A7Y3XY58-F1
#
_cell.length_a   1.000
_cell.length_b   1.000
_cell.length_c   1.000
_cell.angle_alpha   90.00
_cell.angle_beta   90.00
_cell.angle_gamma   90.00
#
_symmetry.space_group_name_H-M   'P 1'
#
loop_
_entity.id
_entity.type
_entity.pdbx_description
1 polymer ?
#
loop_
_entity_poly.entity_id
_entity_poly.type
_entity_poly.pdbx_seq_one_letter_code
_entity_poly.pdbx_strand_id
1 'polypeptide(L)'
;MEKKKSFKGIIVFIILAIILGGFGYSNSDLYRRKSLKKKIHAASQKTIQYYYDEYKPQEFAGILDWPALGLYGFGEDVSGEVWTVNGKNGAYWREQQVKNGDGLSKIKNTDYQRTIIGVTSANKNPRNFGGVNLVEAVKKTMLNNGHFADSVEDSRTKKPIGDDLINAQCFGTIALYCAGEPIPNRDKAIRWLEKNQHIDGGFTWDVKDYDDKEDYKKIVSDVDMTAAVLMSFSILGVDKEYPAVKRALEFIEKQQLDNGGFESWGVENPESTVWAMQALLMYGENPLTKKWAKGKEKNSPIDFILKHQLENGAFTHVLDKKNMLPVYDNSMTTYECLYGMADAYNEETTYSKLFKANKPKVQKSFYSDFKQGDYGYNEAVQMAYDYIMDIYNDGTFKPNKNITKGNLARYLINALNLQGEFYKKYSGDELKFIKEHKKANVLEIDKDENYIELCVDKGLFKDIVSLNKKGDSNKEIKGNEFIAALENGAKFKNKNIKQDKLIFDNFSTNETVNRAQCAVSFLKFKQLIK
;
A
#
# COMPACT_ATOMS: atom_id res chain seq x y z
N MET A 1 -8.57 26.77 -54.22
CA MET A 1 -7.52 26.34 -53.27
C MET A 1 -7.68 26.99 -51.88
N GLU A 2 -8.90 27.28 -51.43
CA GLU A 2 -9.14 28.14 -50.24
C GLU A 2 -9.68 27.44 -48.98
N LYS A 3 -10.22 26.21 -49.06
CA LYS A 3 -10.80 25.53 -47.88
C LYS A 3 -9.77 24.94 -46.88
N LYS A 4 -8.48 24.84 -47.24
CA LYS A 4 -7.43 24.28 -46.36
C LYS A 4 -6.84 25.28 -45.34
N LYS A 5 -6.97 26.60 -45.55
CA LYS A 5 -6.45 27.62 -44.62
C LYS A 5 -7.33 27.78 -43.37
N SER A 6 -8.65 27.68 -43.51
CA SER A 6 -9.62 27.80 -42.40
C SER A 6 -9.46 26.67 -41.36
N PHE A 7 -9.22 25.43 -41.81
CA PHE A 7 -9.10 24.28 -40.91
C PHE A 7 -7.85 24.34 -40.01
N LYS A 8 -6.73 24.87 -40.52
CA LYS A 8 -5.49 25.07 -39.72
C LYS A 8 -5.67 26.14 -38.64
N GLY A 9 -6.39 27.23 -38.92
CA GLY A 9 -6.67 28.28 -37.93
C GLY A 9 -7.53 27.79 -36.77
N ILE A 10 -8.54 26.97 -37.05
CA ILE A 10 -9.42 26.37 -36.03
C ILE A 10 -8.62 25.42 -35.13
N ILE A 11 -7.76 24.57 -35.70
CA ILE A 11 -6.92 23.65 -34.92
C ILE A 11 -5.97 24.43 -34.00
N VAL A 12 -5.31 25.48 -34.50
CA VAL A 12 -4.41 26.31 -33.68
C VAL A 12 -5.16 27.03 -32.56
N PHE A 13 -6.36 27.52 -32.81
CA PHE A 13 -7.19 28.17 -31.78
C PHE A 13 -7.65 27.18 -30.70
N ILE A 14 -8.05 25.96 -31.08
CA ILE A 14 -8.42 24.89 -30.14
C ILE A 14 -7.21 24.50 -29.29
N ILE A 15 -6.04 24.33 -29.90
CA ILE A 15 -4.79 24.03 -29.18
C ILE A 15 -4.45 25.17 -28.20
N LEU A 16 -4.53 26.43 -28.62
CA LEU A 16 -4.29 27.59 -27.74
C LEU A 16 -5.31 27.68 -26.61
N ALA A 17 -6.59 27.44 -26.86
CA ALA A 17 -7.63 27.44 -25.84
C ALA A 17 -7.44 26.31 -24.82
N ILE A 18 -7.05 25.11 -25.28
CA ILE A 18 -6.71 23.98 -24.40
C ILE A 18 -5.48 24.31 -23.55
N ILE A 19 -4.43 24.88 -24.16
CA ILE A 19 -3.20 25.28 -23.46
C ILE A 19 -3.51 26.36 -22.42
N LEU A 20 -4.18 27.45 -22.80
CA LEU A 20 -4.54 28.54 -21.90
C LEU A 20 -5.50 28.09 -20.80
N GLY A 21 -6.46 27.21 -21.11
CA GLY A 21 -7.34 26.57 -20.13
C GLY A 21 -6.58 25.70 -19.14
N GLY A 22 -5.62 24.90 -19.60
CA GLY A 22 -4.73 24.09 -18.76
C GLY A 22 -3.80 24.92 -17.87
N PHE A 23 -3.24 26.01 -18.40
CA PHE A 23 -2.44 26.97 -17.61
C PHE A 23 -3.30 27.71 -16.57
N GLY A 24 -4.52 28.12 -16.92
CA GLY A 24 -5.45 28.73 -15.97
C GLY A 24 -5.87 27.78 -14.85
N TYR A 25 -6.15 26.52 -15.18
CA TYR A 25 -6.52 25.49 -14.22
C TYR A 25 -5.36 25.15 -13.26
N SER A 26 -4.17 24.87 -13.79
CA SER A 26 -2.99 24.58 -12.97
C SER A 26 -2.59 25.73 -12.03
N ASN A 27 -2.60 26.98 -12.51
CA ASN A 27 -2.37 28.15 -11.66
C ASN A 27 -3.39 28.23 -10.53
N SER A 28 -4.66 27.94 -10.80
CA SER A 28 -5.70 28.00 -9.79
C SER A 28 -5.59 26.91 -8.71
N ASP A 29 -5.14 25.70 -9.08
CA ASP A 29 -4.85 24.64 -8.10
C ASP A 29 -3.64 24.99 -7.24
N LEU A 30 -2.60 25.59 -7.81
CA LEU A 30 -1.43 26.05 -7.05
C LEU A 30 -1.82 27.07 -5.97
N TYR A 31 -2.62 28.08 -6.32
CA TYR A 31 -3.11 29.07 -5.35
C TYR A 31 -4.02 28.45 -4.29
N ARG A 32 -4.94 27.55 -4.69
CA ARG A 32 -5.82 26.83 -3.77
C ARG A 32 -5.01 26.01 -2.77
N ARG A 33 -4.07 25.19 -3.26
CA ARG A 33 -3.18 24.38 -2.44
C ARG A 33 -2.40 25.22 -1.44
N LYS A 34 -1.79 26.33 -1.88
CA LYS A 34 -1.05 27.24 -0.99
C LYS A 34 -1.95 27.81 0.12
N SER A 35 -3.18 28.21 -0.22
CA SER A 35 -4.15 28.73 0.74
C SER A 35 -4.58 27.66 1.76
N LEU A 36 -4.95 26.47 1.30
CA LEU A 36 -5.35 25.35 2.17
C LEU A 36 -4.20 24.91 3.08
N LYS A 37 -2.97 24.79 2.57
CA LYS A 37 -1.79 24.46 3.38
C LYS A 37 -1.55 25.48 4.51
N LYS A 38 -1.81 26.77 4.28
CA LYS A 38 -1.72 27.78 5.35
C LYS A 38 -2.76 27.55 6.45
N LYS A 39 -4.00 27.22 6.08
CA LYS A 39 -5.06 26.87 7.04
C LYS A 39 -4.69 25.61 7.83
N ILE A 40 -4.23 24.56 7.13
CA ILE A 40 -3.79 23.30 7.73
C ILE A 40 -2.69 23.54 8.76
N HIS A 41 -1.66 24.30 8.39
CA HIS A 41 -0.56 24.58 9.31
C HIS A 41 -1.04 25.33 10.57
N ALA A 42 -1.89 26.34 10.42
CA ALA A 42 -2.44 27.07 11.56
C ALA A 42 -3.29 26.18 12.48
N ALA A 43 -4.11 25.30 11.91
CA ALA A 43 -4.90 24.33 12.66
C ALA A 43 -4.01 23.30 13.36
N SER A 44 -2.99 22.78 12.69
CA SER A 44 -2.11 21.76 13.26
C SER A 44 -1.31 22.27 14.45
N GLN A 45 -0.89 23.54 14.46
CA GLN A 45 -0.20 24.11 15.64
C GLN A 45 -1.08 24.04 16.89
N LYS A 46 -2.40 24.28 16.76
CA LYS A 46 -3.32 24.13 17.90
C LYS A 46 -3.40 22.70 18.39
N THR A 47 -3.50 21.73 17.47
CA THR A 47 -3.59 20.31 17.83
C THR A 47 -2.28 19.76 18.39
N ILE A 48 -1.14 20.21 17.90
CA ILE A 48 0.18 19.87 18.48
C ILE A 48 0.28 20.42 19.91
N GLN A 49 -0.12 21.68 20.13
CA GLN A 49 -0.15 22.28 21.45
C GLN A 49 -1.12 21.55 22.40
N TYR A 50 -2.31 21.18 21.92
CA TYR A 50 -3.26 20.34 22.65
C TYR A 50 -2.62 19.05 23.15
N TYR A 51 -1.96 18.30 22.26
CA TYR A 51 -1.26 17.06 22.66
C TYR A 51 -0.12 17.33 23.63
N TYR A 52 0.61 18.43 23.46
CA TYR A 52 1.68 18.80 24.37
C TYR A 52 1.14 19.03 25.79
N ASP A 53 0.10 19.86 25.92
CA ASP A 53 -0.47 20.24 27.21
C ASP A 53 -1.19 19.07 27.90
N GLU A 54 -1.89 18.23 27.14
CA GLU A 54 -2.61 17.06 27.67
C GLU A 54 -1.63 15.98 28.20
N TYR A 55 -0.54 15.72 27.48
CA TYR A 55 0.34 14.59 27.80
C TYR A 55 1.57 14.96 28.65
N LYS A 56 1.98 16.23 28.69
CA LYS A 56 3.12 16.67 29.49
C LYS A 56 3.00 16.36 31.00
N PRO A 57 1.83 16.56 31.68
CA PRO A 57 1.68 16.25 33.10
C PRO A 57 1.97 14.79 33.45
N GLN A 58 1.82 13.86 32.49
CA GLN A 58 2.08 12.43 32.64
C GLN A 58 3.37 11.98 31.95
N GLU A 59 4.35 12.87 31.81
CA GLU A 59 5.66 12.58 31.20
C GLU A 59 5.52 11.96 29.80
N PHE A 60 4.49 12.40 29.07
CA PHE A 60 4.08 11.92 27.75
C PHE A 60 3.71 10.43 27.64
N ALA A 61 3.37 9.79 28.76
CA ALA A 61 2.86 8.42 28.75
C ALA A 61 1.60 8.30 27.86
N GLY A 62 1.55 7.28 27.00
CA GLY A 62 0.39 7.02 26.12
C GLY A 62 0.39 7.75 24.77
N ILE A 63 1.28 8.73 24.55
CA ILE A 63 1.31 9.46 23.26
C ILE A 63 1.86 8.60 22.10
N LEU A 64 2.60 7.53 22.41
CA LEU A 64 3.22 6.64 21.42
C LEU A 64 2.24 5.60 20.85
N ASP A 65 1.15 6.11 20.29
CA ASP A 65 0.17 5.39 19.50
C ASP A 65 -0.12 6.24 18.23
N TRP A 66 -1.37 6.31 17.76
CA TRP A 66 -1.77 7.15 16.63
C TRP A 66 -1.38 8.65 16.69
N PRO A 67 -1.36 9.35 17.86
CA PRO A 67 -0.91 10.75 17.90
C PRO A 67 0.53 10.93 17.39
N ALA A 68 1.43 10.00 17.71
CA ALA A 68 2.83 10.07 17.29
C ALA A 68 2.98 10.06 15.76
N LEU A 69 2.08 9.38 15.04
CA LEU A 69 2.08 9.39 13.57
C LEU A 69 1.86 10.81 13.04
N GLY A 70 0.83 11.50 13.52
CA GLY A 70 0.53 12.87 13.08
C GLY A 70 1.61 13.88 13.48
N LEU A 71 2.15 13.74 14.70
CA LEU A 71 3.27 14.54 15.20
C LEU A 71 4.51 14.36 14.31
N TYR A 72 4.92 13.13 14.01
CA TYR A 72 6.02 12.85 13.07
C TYR A 72 5.74 13.45 11.67
N GLY A 73 4.49 13.37 11.20
CA GLY A 73 4.06 13.96 9.93
C GLY A 73 4.34 15.47 9.84
N PHE A 74 4.20 16.20 10.95
CA PHE A 74 4.53 17.62 11.08
C PHE A 74 5.98 17.91 11.48
N GLY A 75 6.81 16.88 11.66
CA GLY A 75 8.24 17.02 11.98
C GLY A 75 8.56 17.07 13.47
N GLU A 76 7.58 16.78 14.33
CA GLU A 76 7.82 16.61 15.77
C GLU A 76 8.55 15.28 16.03
N ASP A 77 9.53 15.31 16.93
CA ASP A 77 10.18 14.10 17.45
C ASP A 77 9.69 13.82 18.87
N VAL A 78 8.73 12.91 19.00
CA VAL A 78 8.15 12.51 20.30
C VAL A 78 9.13 11.79 21.23
N SER A 79 10.35 11.48 20.74
CA SER A 79 11.47 11.00 21.55
C SER A 79 12.49 12.09 21.87
N GLY A 80 12.31 13.30 21.34
CA GLY A 80 13.22 14.43 21.47
C GLY A 80 13.01 15.26 22.74
N GLU A 81 13.85 16.27 22.92
CA GLU A 81 13.90 17.08 24.16
C GLU A 81 12.59 17.80 24.47
N VAL A 82 11.90 18.31 23.45
CA VAL A 82 10.60 19.00 23.61
C VAL A 82 9.58 18.08 24.29
N TRP A 83 9.54 16.82 23.87
CA TRP A 83 8.58 15.81 24.32
C TRP A 83 9.13 14.95 25.47
N THR A 84 10.07 15.49 26.25
CA THR A 84 10.71 14.77 27.36
C THR A 84 10.60 15.56 28.67
N VAL A 85 10.11 14.90 29.72
CA VAL A 85 10.05 15.43 31.09
C VAL A 85 10.78 14.47 32.01
N ASN A 86 11.68 14.97 32.87
CA ASN A 86 12.47 14.15 33.80
C ASN A 86 13.20 12.97 33.13
N GLY A 87 13.65 13.15 31.88
CA GLY A 87 14.31 12.10 31.10
C GLY A 87 13.39 11.01 30.55
N LYS A 88 12.06 11.17 30.66
CA LYS A 88 11.06 10.24 30.14
C LYS A 88 10.17 10.89 29.08
N ASN A 89 9.74 10.08 28.13
CA ASN A 89 8.87 10.47 27.02
C ASN A 89 7.96 9.29 26.63
N GLY A 90 7.14 9.49 25.60
CA GLY A 90 6.21 8.45 25.11
C GLY A 90 6.90 7.13 24.77
N ALA A 91 8.08 7.19 24.15
CA ALA A 91 8.83 5.99 23.77
C ALA A 91 9.36 5.22 24.98
N TYR A 92 9.84 5.92 26.01
CA TYR A 92 10.25 5.28 27.26
C TYR A 92 9.10 4.46 27.87
N TRP A 93 7.92 5.06 28.01
CA TRP A 93 6.77 4.38 28.64
C TRP A 93 6.23 3.22 27.81
N ARG A 94 6.12 3.40 26.49
CA ARG A 94 5.67 2.33 25.61
C ARG A 94 6.66 1.17 25.56
N GLU A 95 7.96 1.43 25.70
CA GLU A 95 8.97 0.38 25.78
C GLU A 95 8.79 -0.49 27.04
N GLN A 96 8.48 0.11 28.19
CA GLN A 96 8.18 -0.65 29.42
C GLN A 96 6.92 -1.50 29.26
N GLN A 97 5.87 -0.93 28.66
CA GLN A 97 4.64 -1.67 28.36
C GLN A 97 4.91 -2.88 27.46
N VAL A 98 5.62 -2.69 26.35
CA VAL A 98 5.94 -3.80 25.42
C VAL A 98 6.78 -4.87 26.12
N LYS A 99 7.76 -4.48 26.95
CA LYS A 99 8.56 -5.42 27.74
C LYS A 99 7.71 -6.29 28.68
N ASN A 100 6.63 -5.73 29.23
CA ASN A 100 5.69 -6.43 30.10
C ASN A 100 4.56 -7.15 29.35
N GLY A 101 4.47 -6.98 28.02
CA GLY A 101 3.39 -7.53 27.19
C GLY A 101 2.10 -6.69 27.17
N ASP A 102 2.13 -5.49 27.74
CA ASP A 102 0.96 -4.61 27.82
C ASP A 102 0.59 -4.06 26.44
N GLY A 103 -0.68 -4.22 26.06
CA GLY A 103 -1.19 -3.80 24.75
C GLY A 103 -0.61 -4.61 23.59
N LEU A 104 -0.27 -5.89 23.81
CA LEU A 104 0.14 -6.86 22.79
C LEU A 104 -0.65 -8.16 22.93
N SER A 105 -1.96 -8.12 22.66
CA SER A 105 -2.81 -9.32 22.76
C SER A 105 -2.48 -10.34 21.67
N LYS A 106 -2.26 -11.59 22.05
CA LYS A 106 -2.00 -12.69 21.10
C LYS A 106 -3.18 -13.03 20.19
N ILE A 107 -4.39 -12.64 20.58
CA ILE A 107 -5.61 -12.80 19.76
C ILE A 107 -5.95 -11.57 18.92
N LYS A 108 -5.08 -10.54 18.92
CA LYS A 108 -5.25 -9.33 18.10
C LYS A 108 -3.94 -8.98 17.42
N ASN A 109 -3.79 -9.38 16.16
CA ASN A 109 -2.60 -9.01 15.39
C ASN A 109 -2.46 -7.49 15.23
N THR A 110 -3.58 -6.79 15.17
CA THR A 110 -3.63 -5.32 15.06
C THR A 110 -2.94 -4.59 16.23
N ASP A 111 -2.83 -5.20 17.42
CA ASP A 111 -2.07 -4.61 18.54
C ASP A 111 -0.57 -4.50 18.18
N TYR A 112 0.00 -5.53 17.55
CA TYR A 112 1.40 -5.53 17.11
C TYR A 112 1.61 -4.56 15.95
N GLN A 113 0.70 -4.58 14.98
CA GLN A 113 0.75 -3.73 13.78
C GLN A 113 0.68 -2.24 14.15
N ARG A 114 -0.26 -1.86 15.01
CA ARG A 114 -0.38 -0.49 15.55
C ARG A 114 0.88 -0.07 16.31
N THR A 115 1.44 -0.96 17.12
CA THR A 115 2.66 -0.68 17.88
C THR A 115 3.86 -0.40 16.97
N ILE A 116 4.00 -1.11 15.85
CA ILE A 116 5.06 -0.84 14.87
C ILE A 116 4.95 0.58 14.30
N ILE A 117 3.73 1.03 13.97
CA ILE A 117 3.49 2.39 13.45
C ILE A 117 3.88 3.44 14.50
N GLY A 118 3.47 3.27 15.76
CA GLY A 118 3.88 4.16 16.85
C GLY A 118 5.40 4.19 17.06
N VAL A 119 6.04 3.02 17.21
CA VAL A 119 7.48 2.88 17.43
C VAL A 119 8.31 3.52 16.31
N THR A 120 7.91 3.32 15.06
CA THR A 120 8.60 3.93 13.91
C THR A 120 8.40 5.44 13.86
N SER A 121 7.24 5.95 14.26
CA SER A 121 6.96 7.39 14.39
C SER A 121 7.82 8.09 15.46
N ALA A 122 8.25 7.36 16.49
CA ALA A 122 9.23 7.82 17.47
C ALA A 122 10.71 7.66 17.06
N ASN A 123 10.99 7.31 15.81
CA ASN A 123 12.35 7.00 15.34
C ASN A 123 13.02 5.82 16.08
N LYS A 124 12.25 4.96 16.73
CA LYS A 124 12.74 3.77 17.46
C LYS A 124 12.74 2.54 16.55
N ASN A 125 13.43 1.47 16.98
CA ASN A 125 13.60 0.25 16.20
C ASN A 125 12.52 -0.80 16.54
N PRO A 126 11.54 -1.08 15.67
CA PRO A 126 10.50 -2.09 15.94
C PRO A 126 11.00 -3.54 15.91
N ARG A 127 12.26 -3.79 15.53
CA ARG A 127 12.87 -5.13 15.55
C ARG A 127 13.49 -5.48 16.91
N ASN A 128 13.66 -4.48 17.77
CA ASN A 128 14.10 -4.66 19.14
C ASN A 128 13.58 -3.48 19.96
N PHE A 129 12.34 -3.60 20.44
CA PHE A 129 11.69 -2.59 21.27
C PHE A 129 11.14 -3.30 22.51
N GLY A 130 11.63 -2.92 23.70
CA GLY A 130 11.27 -3.63 24.93
C GLY A 130 11.71 -5.11 24.95
N GLY A 131 12.70 -5.48 24.12
CA GLY A 131 13.15 -6.87 23.94
C GLY A 131 12.30 -7.70 22.97
N VAL A 132 11.33 -7.09 22.27
CA VAL A 132 10.44 -7.78 21.33
C VAL A 132 10.76 -7.37 19.88
N ASN A 133 10.79 -8.36 18.98
CA ASN A 133 10.84 -8.14 17.53
C ASN A 133 9.42 -8.11 16.96
N LEU A 134 8.80 -6.93 16.96
CA LEU A 134 7.41 -6.74 16.52
C LEU A 134 7.25 -7.03 15.01
N VAL A 135 8.26 -6.67 14.21
CA VAL A 135 8.28 -6.90 12.76
C VAL A 135 8.23 -8.39 12.44
N GLU A 136 9.07 -9.18 13.10
CA GLU A 136 9.08 -10.64 12.93
C GLU A 136 7.78 -11.27 13.42
N ALA A 137 7.21 -10.78 14.53
CA ALA A 137 5.92 -11.25 15.03
C ALA A 137 4.82 -11.10 13.97
N VAL A 138 4.69 -9.91 13.34
CA VAL A 138 3.72 -9.68 12.26
C VAL A 138 4.04 -10.48 11.00
N LYS A 139 5.31 -10.55 10.56
CA LYS A 139 5.67 -11.35 9.37
C LYS A 139 5.31 -12.82 9.51
N LYS A 140 5.43 -13.38 10.72
CA LYS A 140 5.07 -14.78 11.02
C LYS A 140 3.57 -15.04 10.96
N THR A 141 2.71 -14.03 11.02
CA THR A 141 1.26 -14.21 10.88
C THR A 141 0.80 -14.29 9.42
N MET A 142 1.69 -14.11 8.45
CA MET A 142 1.37 -14.25 7.03
C MET A 142 0.97 -15.71 6.71
N LEU A 143 -0.31 -15.92 6.43
CA LEU A 143 -0.90 -17.19 6.08
C LEU A 143 -0.54 -17.59 4.63
N ASN A 144 -0.73 -18.86 4.31
CA ASN A 144 -0.39 -19.41 2.99
C ASN A 144 -1.17 -18.75 1.84
N ASN A 145 -2.36 -18.23 2.13
CA ASN A 145 -3.25 -17.54 1.18
C ASN A 145 -2.91 -16.05 0.99
N GLY A 146 -1.87 -15.52 1.64
CA GLY A 146 -1.46 -14.11 1.52
C GLY A 146 -2.11 -13.14 2.51
N HIS A 147 -2.95 -13.65 3.43
CA HIS A 147 -3.56 -12.85 4.50
C HIS A 147 -2.68 -12.81 5.75
N PHE A 148 -2.54 -11.65 6.39
CA PHE A 148 -2.02 -11.55 7.75
C PHE A 148 -3.10 -11.97 8.73
N ALA A 149 -2.86 -13.06 9.46
CA ALA A 149 -3.84 -13.64 10.36
C ALA A 149 -4.44 -12.64 11.35
N ASP A 150 -5.72 -12.79 11.67
CA ASP A 150 -6.43 -11.90 12.59
C ASP A 150 -5.87 -12.01 14.03
N SER A 151 -5.43 -13.22 14.39
CA SER A 151 -4.75 -13.54 15.66
C SER A 151 -3.30 -13.98 15.43
N VAL A 152 -2.40 -13.50 16.28
CA VAL A 152 -0.98 -13.90 16.27
C VAL A 152 -0.83 -15.36 16.69
N GLU A 153 -1.59 -15.80 17.68
CA GLU A 153 -1.60 -17.19 18.14
C GLU A 153 -3.01 -17.65 18.52
N ASP A 154 -3.42 -18.78 17.95
CA ASP A 154 -4.54 -19.58 18.45
C ASP A 154 -4.24 -20.14 19.85
N SER A 155 -5.24 -20.10 20.71
CA SER A 155 -5.13 -20.58 22.10
C SER A 155 -4.71 -22.05 22.19
N ARG A 156 -5.13 -22.90 21.24
CA ARG A 156 -4.87 -24.35 21.22
C ARG A 156 -3.60 -24.70 20.45
N THR A 157 -3.48 -24.25 19.21
CA THR A 157 -2.41 -24.68 18.29
C THR A 157 -1.14 -23.83 18.41
N LYS A 158 -1.21 -22.65 19.06
CA LYS A 158 -0.11 -21.67 19.16
C LYS A 158 0.41 -21.20 17.80
N LYS A 159 -0.43 -21.29 16.76
CA LYS A 159 -0.15 -20.84 15.39
C LYS A 159 -1.05 -19.66 15.04
N PRO A 160 -0.63 -18.77 14.12
CA PRO A 160 -1.50 -17.72 13.60
C PRO A 160 -2.78 -18.30 12.99
N ILE A 161 -3.91 -17.60 13.19
CA ILE A 161 -5.23 -18.04 12.73
C ILE A 161 -6.16 -16.85 12.45
N GLY A 162 -7.15 -17.08 11.58
CA GLY A 162 -8.18 -16.12 11.21
C GLY A 162 -7.85 -15.42 9.91
N ASP A 163 -8.77 -15.46 8.96
CA ASP A 163 -8.76 -14.68 7.73
C ASP A 163 -10.13 -14.08 7.42
N ASP A 164 -10.83 -13.70 8.48
CA ASP A 164 -12.21 -13.22 8.43
C ASP A 164 -12.29 -11.67 8.37
N LEU A 165 -11.17 -10.98 8.59
CA LEU A 165 -11.15 -9.52 8.74
C LEU A 165 -10.15 -8.84 7.80
N ILE A 166 -10.66 -7.96 6.92
CA ILE A 166 -9.82 -7.20 5.97
C ILE A 166 -8.84 -6.24 6.67
N ASN A 167 -9.19 -5.74 7.85
CA ASN A 167 -8.36 -4.79 8.58
C ASN A 167 -7.01 -5.37 9.01
N ALA A 168 -6.94 -6.65 9.41
CA ALA A 168 -5.69 -7.30 9.78
C ALA A 168 -4.69 -7.33 8.60
N GLN A 169 -5.19 -7.53 7.38
CA GLN A 169 -4.39 -7.47 6.17
C GLN A 169 -3.88 -6.05 5.89
N CYS A 170 -4.77 -5.05 6.01
CA CYS A 170 -4.43 -3.67 5.70
C CYS A 170 -3.42 -3.09 6.69
N PHE A 171 -3.66 -3.26 7.99
CA PHE A 171 -2.73 -2.80 9.01
C PHE A 171 -1.41 -3.58 9.01
N GLY A 172 -1.42 -4.88 8.71
CA GLY A 172 -0.19 -5.66 8.53
C GLY A 172 0.67 -5.11 7.40
N THR A 173 0.03 -4.77 6.28
CA THR A 173 0.68 -4.16 5.12
C THR A 173 1.24 -2.78 5.46
N ILE A 174 0.45 -1.89 6.06
CA ILE A 174 0.85 -0.53 6.44
C ILE A 174 1.97 -0.54 7.49
N ALA A 175 1.87 -1.40 8.51
CA ALA A 175 2.85 -1.47 9.59
C ALA A 175 4.23 -1.91 9.09
N LEU A 176 4.30 -2.98 8.28
CA LEU A 176 5.55 -3.43 7.69
C LEU A 176 6.13 -2.38 6.73
N TYR A 177 5.28 -1.71 5.96
CA TYR A 177 5.70 -0.58 5.13
C TYR A 177 6.32 0.55 5.96
N CYS A 178 5.69 0.98 7.06
CA CYS A 178 6.28 1.98 7.96
C CYS A 178 7.65 1.53 8.51
N ALA A 179 7.81 0.24 8.80
CA ALA A 179 9.08 -0.36 9.24
C ALA A 179 10.15 -0.50 8.14
N GLY A 180 9.84 -0.12 6.90
CA GLY A 180 10.72 -0.21 5.74
C GLY A 180 10.80 -1.60 5.10
N GLU A 181 9.90 -2.52 5.46
CA GLU A 181 9.88 -3.89 4.94
C GLU A 181 9.00 -3.99 3.68
N PRO A 182 9.42 -4.75 2.65
CA PRO A 182 8.50 -5.24 1.63
C PRO A 182 7.59 -6.34 2.22
N ILE A 183 6.41 -6.49 1.62
CA ILE A 183 5.38 -7.41 2.13
C ILE A 183 5.63 -8.84 1.64
N PRO A 184 5.65 -9.85 2.52
CA PRO A 184 5.76 -11.26 2.11
C PRO A 184 4.53 -11.72 1.32
N ASN A 185 4.71 -12.68 0.41
CA ASN A 185 3.63 -13.25 -0.42
C ASN A 185 2.74 -12.20 -1.12
N ARG A 186 3.36 -11.11 -1.62
CA ARG A 186 2.68 -9.96 -2.22
C ARG A 186 1.61 -10.33 -3.24
N ASP A 187 1.87 -11.26 -4.15
CA ASP A 187 0.89 -11.60 -5.19
C ASP A 187 -0.35 -12.25 -4.59
N LYS A 188 -0.18 -13.15 -3.60
CA LYS A 188 -1.30 -13.74 -2.86
C LYS A 188 -2.06 -12.71 -2.04
N ALA A 189 -1.36 -11.80 -1.37
CA ALA A 189 -1.99 -10.70 -0.64
C ALA A 189 -2.90 -9.87 -1.56
N ILE A 190 -2.44 -9.60 -2.78
CA ILE A 190 -3.21 -8.89 -3.81
C ILE A 190 -4.42 -9.71 -4.26
N ARG A 191 -4.25 -10.99 -4.59
CA ARG A 191 -5.38 -11.88 -4.97
C ARG A 191 -6.39 -12.05 -3.84
N TRP A 192 -5.93 -12.09 -2.60
CA TRP A 192 -6.79 -12.17 -1.43
C TRP A 192 -7.62 -10.90 -1.26
N LEU A 193 -7.00 -9.71 -1.37
CA LEU A 193 -7.73 -8.44 -1.35
C LEU A 193 -8.75 -8.38 -2.47
N GLU A 194 -8.36 -8.68 -3.70
CA GLU A 194 -9.24 -8.72 -4.87
C GLU A 194 -10.45 -9.62 -4.75
N LYS A 195 -10.25 -10.86 -4.27
CA LYS A 195 -11.34 -11.80 -4.01
C LYS A 195 -12.40 -11.17 -3.11
N ASN A 196 -12.01 -10.23 -2.25
CA ASN A 196 -12.88 -9.57 -1.31
C ASN A 196 -13.55 -8.28 -1.83
N GLN A 197 -13.29 -7.81 -3.06
CA GLN A 197 -13.95 -6.63 -3.61
C GLN A 197 -15.45 -6.84 -3.86
N HIS A 198 -16.31 -5.88 -3.53
CA HIS A 198 -17.75 -5.97 -3.78
C HIS A 198 -18.15 -5.42 -5.15
N ILE A 199 -19.39 -5.70 -5.57
CA ILE A 199 -19.91 -5.31 -6.88
C ILE A 199 -19.90 -3.79 -7.10
N ASP A 200 -20.09 -3.00 -6.04
CA ASP A 200 -20.02 -1.53 -6.05
C ASP A 200 -18.58 -0.99 -6.21
N GLY A 201 -17.58 -1.87 -6.14
CA GLY A 201 -16.16 -1.57 -6.28
C GLY A 201 -15.41 -1.36 -4.97
N GLY A 202 -16.11 -1.27 -3.84
CA GLY A 202 -15.50 -1.07 -2.54
C GLY A 202 -15.25 -2.37 -1.75
N PHE A 203 -14.98 -2.19 -0.47
CA PHE A 203 -14.69 -3.25 0.51
C PHE A 203 -15.40 -2.93 1.84
N THR A 204 -15.64 -3.94 2.67
CA THR A 204 -16.11 -3.81 4.07
C THR A 204 -15.06 -4.39 5.03
N TRP A 205 -15.36 -4.51 6.32
CA TRP A 205 -14.46 -5.11 7.31
C TRP A 205 -14.51 -6.64 7.29
N ASP A 206 -15.68 -7.22 7.05
CA ASP A 206 -15.94 -8.66 7.07
C ASP A 206 -15.66 -9.35 5.74
N VAL A 207 -15.01 -10.51 5.82
CA VAL A 207 -14.79 -11.42 4.69
C VAL A 207 -15.94 -12.42 4.64
N LYS A 208 -16.56 -12.54 3.47
CA LYS A 208 -17.69 -13.46 3.25
C LYS A 208 -17.57 -14.15 1.90
N ASP A 209 -17.83 -15.45 1.91
CA ASP A 209 -18.16 -16.21 0.71
C ASP A 209 -19.69 -16.30 0.58
N TYR A 210 -20.18 -16.42 -0.66
CA TYR A 210 -21.61 -16.35 -0.96
C TYR A 210 -22.10 -17.64 -1.60
N ASP A 211 -23.21 -18.17 -1.08
CA ASP A 211 -23.94 -19.29 -1.66
C ASP A 211 -24.97 -18.83 -2.68
N ASP A 212 -25.56 -17.64 -2.47
CA ASP A 212 -26.57 -17.02 -3.34
C ASP A 212 -26.03 -15.68 -3.88
N LYS A 213 -26.12 -15.52 -5.20
CA LYS A 213 -25.72 -14.31 -5.90
C LYS A 213 -26.57 -13.10 -5.56
N GLU A 214 -27.83 -13.29 -5.17
CA GLU A 214 -28.69 -12.18 -4.75
C GLU A 214 -28.26 -11.57 -3.41
N ASP A 215 -27.66 -12.35 -2.52
CA ASP A 215 -27.11 -11.83 -1.27
C ASP A 215 -25.82 -11.04 -1.50
N TYR A 216 -24.99 -11.49 -2.45
CA TYR A 216 -23.79 -10.74 -2.86
C TYR A 216 -24.15 -9.34 -3.41
N LYS A 217 -25.27 -9.20 -4.12
CA LYS A 217 -25.72 -7.92 -4.67
C LYS A 217 -26.19 -6.90 -3.63
N LYS A 218 -26.48 -7.34 -2.40
CA LYS A 218 -27.01 -6.47 -1.32
C LYS A 218 -25.92 -5.89 -0.43
N ILE A 219 -24.68 -6.32 -0.59
CA ILE A 219 -23.59 -5.84 0.25
C ILE A 219 -23.28 -4.40 -0.11
N VAL A 220 -23.07 -3.58 0.91
CA VAL A 220 -22.65 -2.20 0.79
C VAL A 220 -21.24 -2.10 1.32
N SER A 221 -20.36 -1.48 0.54
CA SER A 221 -18.99 -1.21 0.96
C SER A 221 -18.88 -0.01 1.88
N ASP A 222 -17.80 0.03 2.65
CA ASP A 222 -17.45 1.08 3.58
C ASP A 222 -16.28 1.93 3.04
N VAL A 223 -16.30 3.24 3.30
CA VAL A 223 -15.28 4.18 2.83
C VAL A 223 -13.92 3.89 3.47
N ASP A 224 -13.89 3.64 4.78
CA ASP A 224 -12.65 3.48 5.54
C ASP A 224 -11.92 2.21 5.09
N MET A 225 -12.65 1.11 5.00
CA MET A 225 -12.09 -0.16 4.54
C MET A 225 -11.70 -0.13 3.08
N THR A 226 -12.47 0.56 2.22
CA THR A 226 -12.09 0.75 0.81
C THR A 226 -10.80 1.55 0.70
N ALA A 227 -10.64 2.61 1.48
CA ALA A 227 -9.43 3.40 1.54
C ALA A 227 -8.22 2.61 2.08
N ALA A 228 -8.42 1.82 3.13
CA ALA A 228 -7.39 0.95 3.70
C ALA A 228 -6.88 -0.09 2.70
N VAL A 229 -7.79 -0.68 1.92
CA VAL A 229 -7.44 -1.63 0.85
C VAL A 229 -6.73 -0.93 -0.30
N LEU A 230 -7.16 0.27 -0.71
CA LEU A 230 -6.46 1.08 -1.71
C LEU A 230 -5.02 1.40 -1.30
N MET A 231 -4.80 1.83 -0.06
CA MET A 231 -3.46 2.04 0.49
C MET A 231 -2.62 0.76 0.46
N SER A 232 -3.22 -0.38 0.82
CA SER A 232 -2.55 -1.68 0.77
C SER A 232 -2.15 -2.07 -0.66
N PHE A 233 -3.04 -1.90 -1.64
CA PHE A 233 -2.71 -2.13 -3.05
C PHE A 233 -1.56 -1.24 -3.53
N SER A 234 -1.53 0.04 -3.14
CA SER A 234 -0.44 0.96 -3.50
C SER A 234 0.88 0.52 -2.87
N ILE A 235 0.89 0.12 -1.60
CA ILE A 235 2.08 -0.43 -0.90
C ILE A 235 2.58 -1.72 -1.57
N LEU A 236 1.65 -2.55 -2.04
CA LEU A 236 1.95 -3.77 -2.79
C LEU A 236 2.37 -3.47 -4.24
N GLY A 237 2.46 -2.20 -4.66
CA GLY A 237 2.93 -1.80 -5.99
C GLY A 237 1.92 -2.06 -7.11
N VAL A 238 0.63 -2.08 -6.80
CA VAL A 238 -0.44 -2.14 -7.79
C VAL A 238 -0.79 -0.72 -8.23
N ASP A 239 -0.87 -0.49 -9.54
CA ASP A 239 -1.20 0.82 -10.09
C ASP A 239 -2.71 1.05 -10.25
N LYS A 240 -3.08 2.28 -10.64
CA LYS A 240 -4.48 2.69 -10.84
C LYS A 240 -5.18 2.06 -12.06
N GLU A 241 -4.42 1.49 -13.01
CA GLU A 241 -4.99 0.82 -14.18
C GLU A 241 -5.42 -0.61 -13.86
N TYR A 242 -4.98 -1.12 -12.71
CA TYR A 242 -5.42 -2.38 -12.18
C TYR A 242 -6.94 -2.38 -11.92
N PRO A 243 -7.72 -3.35 -12.45
CA PRO A 243 -9.18 -3.29 -12.43
C PRO A 243 -9.80 -3.10 -11.05
N ALA A 244 -9.30 -3.80 -10.03
CA ALA A 244 -9.83 -3.67 -8.67
C ALA A 244 -9.53 -2.29 -8.08
N VAL A 245 -8.31 -1.77 -8.26
CA VAL A 245 -7.94 -0.42 -7.79
C VAL A 245 -8.79 0.64 -8.49
N LYS A 246 -8.96 0.53 -9.80
CA LYS A 246 -9.78 1.47 -10.57
C LYS A 246 -11.22 1.54 -10.04
N ARG A 247 -11.86 0.38 -9.83
CA ARG A 247 -13.22 0.31 -9.26
C ARG A 247 -13.30 0.92 -7.86
N ALA A 248 -12.30 0.67 -7.02
CA ALA A 248 -12.24 1.21 -5.67
C ALA A 248 -12.03 2.73 -5.66
N LEU A 249 -11.20 3.28 -6.55
CA LEU A 249 -11.05 4.72 -6.73
C LEU A 249 -12.35 5.37 -7.24
N GLU A 250 -13.04 4.73 -8.19
CA GLU A 250 -14.36 5.16 -8.67
C GLU A 250 -15.41 5.11 -7.55
N PHE A 251 -15.35 4.11 -6.66
CA PHE A 251 -16.19 4.05 -5.46
C PHE A 251 -15.92 5.26 -4.56
N ILE A 252 -14.66 5.52 -4.16
CA ILE A 252 -14.30 6.67 -3.32
C ILE A 252 -14.77 7.99 -3.96
N GLU A 253 -14.56 8.20 -5.26
CA GLU A 253 -15.01 9.43 -5.92
C GLU A 253 -16.53 9.64 -5.85
N LYS A 254 -17.33 8.55 -5.92
CA LYS A 254 -18.79 8.59 -5.80
C LYS A 254 -19.28 8.83 -4.36
N GLN A 255 -18.51 8.42 -3.35
CA GLN A 255 -18.87 8.60 -1.94
C GLN A 255 -18.60 10.01 -1.41
N GLN A 256 -17.87 10.86 -2.14
CA GLN A 256 -17.59 12.21 -1.67
C GLN A 256 -18.87 13.08 -1.68
N LEU A 257 -19.17 13.70 -0.54
CA LEU A 257 -20.35 14.54 -0.32
C LEU A 257 -20.14 15.98 -0.81
N ASP A 258 -21.24 16.72 -0.97
CA ASP A 258 -21.24 18.11 -1.44
C ASP A 258 -20.51 19.08 -0.49
N ASN A 259 -20.42 18.74 0.79
CA ASN A 259 -19.66 19.50 1.79
C ASN A 259 -18.15 19.17 1.78
N GLY A 260 -17.70 18.31 0.86
CA GLY A 260 -16.32 17.89 0.69
C GLY A 260 -15.91 16.68 1.53
N GLY A 261 -16.71 16.32 2.54
CA GLY A 261 -16.47 15.18 3.44
C GLY A 261 -16.89 13.84 2.87
N PHE A 262 -16.76 12.82 3.71
CA PHE A 262 -17.18 11.45 3.49
C PHE A 262 -17.98 10.95 4.69
N GLU A 263 -18.77 9.91 4.49
CA GLU A 263 -19.51 9.23 5.54
C GLU A 263 -19.13 7.76 5.64
N SER A 264 -19.30 7.22 6.86
CA SER A 264 -19.29 5.78 7.12
C SER A 264 -20.49 5.47 8.02
N TRP A 265 -21.17 4.36 7.76
CA TRP A 265 -22.39 3.94 8.46
C TRP A 265 -23.47 5.03 8.58
N GLY A 266 -23.59 5.90 7.56
CA GLY A 266 -24.55 7.00 7.52
C GLY A 266 -24.21 8.21 8.39
N VAL A 267 -22.95 8.32 8.82
CA VAL A 267 -22.45 9.44 9.62
C VAL A 267 -21.32 10.14 8.87
N GLU A 268 -21.55 11.40 8.47
CA GLU A 268 -20.50 12.28 7.94
C GLU A 268 -19.46 12.58 9.03
N ASN A 269 -18.20 12.28 8.78
CA ASN A 269 -17.18 12.38 9.83
C ASN A 269 -15.76 12.65 9.29
N PRO A 270 -14.88 13.29 10.09
CA PRO A 270 -13.51 13.57 9.66
C PRO A 270 -12.65 12.32 9.44
N GLU A 271 -12.85 11.25 10.22
CA GLU A 271 -12.07 10.01 10.15
C GLU A 271 -12.14 9.40 8.76
N SER A 272 -13.33 9.09 8.25
CA SER A 272 -13.56 8.57 6.90
C SER A 272 -13.02 9.49 5.82
N THR A 273 -13.11 10.80 6.05
CA THR A 273 -12.54 11.80 5.15
C THR A 273 -11.01 11.71 5.10
N VAL A 274 -10.35 11.54 6.24
CA VAL A 274 -8.89 11.36 6.33
C VAL A 274 -8.45 10.08 5.62
N TRP A 275 -9.11 8.94 5.88
CA TRP A 275 -8.76 7.68 5.24
C TRP A 275 -8.87 7.77 3.71
N ALA A 276 -9.98 8.32 3.20
CA ALA A 276 -10.15 8.58 1.77
C ALA A 276 -9.01 9.45 1.21
N MET A 277 -8.65 10.54 1.89
CA MET A 277 -7.54 11.41 1.47
C MET A 277 -6.20 10.68 1.38
N GLN A 278 -5.88 9.83 2.35
CA GLN A 278 -4.63 9.07 2.36
C GLN A 278 -4.55 8.11 1.18
N ALA A 279 -5.64 7.37 0.91
CA ALA A 279 -5.74 6.50 -0.26
C ALA A 279 -5.53 7.26 -1.57
N LEU A 280 -6.16 8.44 -1.72
CA LEU A 280 -6.00 9.29 -2.90
C LEU A 280 -4.54 9.75 -3.09
N LEU A 281 -3.90 10.23 -2.03
CA LEU A 281 -2.50 10.65 -2.07
C LEU A 281 -1.57 9.51 -2.52
N MET A 282 -1.83 8.27 -2.07
CA MET A 282 -1.04 7.10 -2.47
C MET A 282 -1.20 6.68 -3.94
N TYR A 283 -2.20 7.20 -4.65
CA TYR A 283 -2.36 7.07 -6.10
C TYR A 283 -2.04 8.37 -6.87
N GLY A 284 -1.42 9.35 -6.21
CA GLY A 284 -1.04 10.63 -6.81
C GLY A 284 -2.19 11.59 -7.03
N GLU A 285 -3.37 11.32 -6.47
CA GLU A 285 -4.53 12.21 -6.47
C GLU A 285 -4.42 13.16 -5.27
N ASN A 286 -4.26 14.46 -5.54
CA ASN A 286 -4.08 15.43 -4.46
C ASN A 286 -5.45 15.99 -4.00
N PRO A 287 -5.85 15.75 -2.73
CA PRO A 287 -7.18 16.13 -2.20
C PRO A 287 -7.37 17.65 -2.03
N LEU A 288 -6.31 18.45 -2.20
CA LEU A 288 -6.38 19.91 -2.15
C LEU A 288 -6.74 20.56 -3.49
N THR A 289 -6.78 19.78 -4.57
CA THR A 289 -7.07 20.27 -5.93
C THR A 289 -8.56 20.51 -6.14
N LYS A 290 -8.89 21.26 -7.20
CA LYS A 290 -10.28 21.53 -7.59
C LYS A 290 -11.10 20.29 -7.91
N LYS A 291 -10.47 19.18 -8.32
CA LYS A 291 -11.16 17.89 -8.55
C LYS A 291 -11.95 17.45 -7.32
N TRP A 292 -11.38 17.67 -6.14
CA TRP A 292 -11.93 17.27 -4.85
C TRP A 292 -12.70 18.38 -4.15
N ALA A 293 -12.99 19.50 -4.85
CA ALA A 293 -13.77 20.61 -4.33
C ALA A 293 -15.24 20.49 -4.79
N LYS A 294 -16.13 20.07 -3.88
CA LYS A 294 -17.54 19.74 -4.17
C LYS A 294 -18.51 20.84 -3.75
N GLY A 295 -19.77 20.68 -4.18
CA GLY A 295 -20.85 21.63 -3.90
C GLY A 295 -20.68 23.02 -4.53
N LYS A 296 -21.57 23.93 -4.13
CA LYS A 296 -21.57 25.34 -4.54
C LYS A 296 -20.41 26.12 -3.91
N GLU A 297 -20.10 25.80 -2.66
CA GLU A 297 -19.04 26.45 -1.87
C GLU A 297 -17.63 25.99 -2.23
N LYS A 298 -17.49 24.93 -3.06
CA LYS A 298 -16.20 24.35 -3.43
C LYS A 298 -15.41 23.88 -2.21
N ASN A 299 -16.11 23.23 -1.28
CA ASN A 299 -15.53 22.66 -0.07
C ASN A 299 -14.66 21.44 -0.44
N SER A 300 -13.43 21.41 0.06
CA SER A 300 -12.54 20.25 -0.03
C SER A 300 -12.68 19.34 1.18
N PRO A 301 -12.14 18.10 1.11
CA PRO A 301 -11.97 17.25 2.28
C PRO A 301 -11.33 17.97 3.47
N ILE A 302 -10.34 18.83 3.22
CA ILE A 302 -9.70 19.63 4.27
C ILE A 302 -10.62 20.72 4.83
N ASP A 303 -11.42 21.38 4.01
CA ASP A 303 -12.37 22.38 4.55
C ASP A 303 -13.39 21.68 5.47
N PHE A 304 -13.82 20.46 5.13
CA PHE A 304 -14.67 19.64 6.00
C PHE A 304 -13.98 19.28 7.32
N ILE A 305 -12.76 18.74 7.28
CA ILE A 305 -11.97 18.41 8.50
C ILE A 305 -11.79 19.64 9.39
N LEU A 306 -11.34 20.78 8.83
CA LEU A 306 -11.07 21.99 9.60
C LEU A 306 -12.32 22.57 10.27
N LYS A 307 -13.51 22.32 9.72
CA LYS A 307 -14.79 22.72 10.35
C LYS A 307 -15.07 21.98 11.66
N HIS A 308 -14.47 20.80 11.86
CA HIS A 308 -14.66 19.97 13.05
C HIS A 308 -13.66 20.29 14.17
N GLN A 309 -12.72 21.23 13.96
CA GLN A 309 -11.74 21.62 14.97
C GLN A 309 -12.36 22.52 16.04
N LEU A 310 -12.12 22.18 17.31
CA LEU A 310 -12.47 22.96 18.49
C LEU A 310 -11.45 24.07 18.75
N GLU A 311 -11.81 25.04 19.60
CA GLU A 311 -10.90 26.15 19.93
C GLU A 311 -9.60 25.69 20.61
N ASN A 312 -9.70 24.63 21.44
CA ASN A 312 -8.56 24.03 22.13
C ASN A 312 -7.63 23.21 21.22
N GLY A 313 -8.00 23.00 19.95
CA GLY A 313 -7.20 22.25 18.97
C GLY A 313 -7.59 20.77 18.80
N ALA A 314 -8.46 20.23 19.66
CA ALA A 314 -9.05 18.90 19.46
C ALA A 314 -10.12 18.92 18.34
N PHE A 315 -10.65 17.76 17.98
CA PHE A 315 -11.68 17.61 16.95
C PHE A 315 -12.90 16.85 17.47
N THR A 316 -14.09 17.23 16.97
CA THR A 316 -15.34 16.48 17.17
C THR A 316 -15.59 15.48 16.05
N HIS A 317 -16.18 14.33 16.36
CA HIS A 317 -16.60 13.35 15.35
C HIS A 317 -17.81 13.85 14.54
N VAL A 318 -18.76 14.55 15.19
CA VAL A 318 -19.98 15.07 14.55
C VAL A 318 -20.22 16.53 14.98
N LEU A 319 -20.66 17.36 14.04
CA LEU A 319 -21.11 18.72 14.32
C LEU A 319 -22.51 18.75 14.95
N ASP A 320 -22.75 19.71 15.83
CA ASP A 320 -24.09 19.97 16.36
C ASP A 320 -25.09 20.25 15.23
N LYS A 321 -26.23 19.57 15.22
CA LYS A 321 -27.23 19.65 14.13
C LYS A 321 -27.86 21.04 13.99
N LYS A 322 -27.93 21.83 15.05
CA LYS A 322 -28.63 23.11 15.05
C LYS A 322 -27.76 24.21 14.45
N ASN A 323 -26.51 24.29 14.89
CA ASN A 323 -25.62 25.39 14.55
C ASN A 323 -24.45 24.96 13.63
N MET A 324 -24.31 23.65 13.36
CA MET A 324 -23.21 23.07 12.59
C MET A 324 -21.83 23.42 13.17
N LEU A 325 -21.72 23.39 14.50
CA LEU A 325 -20.52 23.74 15.28
C LEU A 325 -19.93 22.50 15.97
N PRO A 326 -18.60 22.47 16.20
CA PRO A 326 -17.98 21.43 17.02
C PRO A 326 -18.21 21.72 18.51
N VAL A 327 -18.62 20.71 19.28
CA VAL A 327 -19.08 20.89 20.67
C VAL A 327 -18.49 19.92 21.69
N TYR A 328 -17.67 18.94 21.29
CA TYR A 328 -16.99 18.02 22.19
C TYR A 328 -15.70 17.44 21.60
N ASP A 329 -14.77 17.08 22.48
CA ASP A 329 -13.49 16.49 22.14
C ASP A 329 -13.65 14.98 21.87
N ASN A 330 -13.09 14.50 20.75
CA ASN A 330 -12.97 13.07 20.45
C ASN A 330 -11.50 12.72 20.16
N SER A 331 -10.93 11.81 20.96
CA SER A 331 -9.51 11.42 20.85
C SER A 331 -9.17 10.79 19.50
N MET A 332 -10.04 9.92 18.98
CA MET A 332 -9.86 9.26 17.68
C MET A 332 -9.87 10.28 16.56
N THR A 333 -10.94 11.07 16.46
CA THR A 333 -11.04 12.14 15.47
C THR A 333 -9.83 13.08 15.53
N THR A 334 -9.36 13.41 16.73
CA THR A 334 -8.23 14.33 16.90
C THR A 334 -6.92 13.79 16.32
N TYR A 335 -6.55 12.53 16.61
CA TYR A 335 -5.31 11.99 16.06
C TYR A 335 -5.43 11.72 14.56
N GLU A 336 -6.61 11.34 14.07
CA GLU A 336 -6.83 11.08 12.64
C GLU A 336 -6.77 12.37 11.84
N CYS A 337 -7.44 13.42 12.31
CA CYS A 337 -7.32 14.75 11.74
C CYS A 337 -5.87 15.24 11.77
N LEU A 338 -5.10 14.97 12.83
CA LEU A 338 -3.70 15.39 12.89
C LEU A 338 -2.85 14.74 11.78
N TYR A 339 -2.88 13.40 11.64
CA TYR A 339 -2.11 12.76 10.58
C TYR A 339 -2.68 13.01 9.18
N GLY A 340 -4.00 13.15 9.03
CA GLY A 340 -4.62 13.52 7.75
C GLY A 340 -4.26 14.93 7.29
N MET A 341 -4.21 15.88 8.24
CA MET A 341 -3.69 17.22 8.01
C MET A 341 -2.20 17.20 7.65
N ALA A 342 -1.39 16.40 8.36
CA ALA A 342 0.03 16.24 8.02
C ALA A 342 0.20 15.73 6.59
N ASP A 343 -0.55 14.71 6.21
CA ASP A 343 -0.49 14.10 4.88
C ASP A 343 -0.88 15.08 3.78
N ALA A 344 -1.94 15.85 3.99
CA ALA A 344 -2.36 16.90 3.07
C ALA A 344 -1.35 18.06 2.97
N TYR A 345 -0.76 18.46 4.10
CA TYR A 345 0.24 19.52 4.14
C TYR A 345 1.51 19.13 3.36
N ASN A 346 1.98 17.90 3.57
CA ASN A 346 3.14 17.34 2.90
C ASN A 346 2.84 16.88 1.45
N GLU A 347 1.56 16.67 1.11
CA GLU A 347 1.11 16.03 -0.14
C GLU A 347 1.73 14.65 -0.37
N GLU A 348 1.98 13.97 0.74
CA GLU A 348 2.55 12.64 0.84
C GLU A 348 2.08 12.05 2.16
N THR A 349 1.70 10.76 2.15
CA THR A 349 1.26 10.10 3.39
C THR A 349 2.42 9.95 4.38
N THR A 350 2.12 10.09 5.66
CA THR A 350 3.13 9.92 6.72
C THR A 350 3.67 8.49 6.74
N TYR A 351 2.85 7.51 6.35
CA TYR A 351 3.29 6.13 6.10
C TYR A 351 4.43 6.06 5.05
N SER A 352 4.33 6.82 3.95
CA SER A 352 5.37 6.90 2.92
C SER A 352 6.63 7.60 3.42
N LYS A 353 6.48 8.65 4.24
CA LYS A 353 7.62 9.30 4.92
C LYS A 353 8.36 8.33 5.85
N LEU A 354 7.63 7.52 6.64
CA LEU A 354 8.21 6.50 7.52
C LEU A 354 8.92 5.40 6.74
N PHE A 355 8.32 4.90 5.66
CA PHE A 355 8.96 3.92 4.77
C PHE A 355 10.29 4.45 4.22
N LYS A 356 10.32 5.68 3.70
CA LYS A 356 11.55 6.33 3.19
C LYS A 356 12.63 6.46 4.26
N ALA A 357 12.24 6.81 5.50
CA ALA A 357 13.17 6.96 6.62
C ALA A 357 13.73 5.61 7.11
N ASN A 358 12.94 4.54 7.07
CA ASN A 358 13.32 3.25 7.62
C ASN A 358 13.96 2.30 6.59
N LYS A 359 13.55 2.34 5.32
CA LYS A 359 14.05 1.45 4.25
C LYS A 359 15.58 1.32 4.19
N PRO A 360 16.39 2.41 4.22
CA PRO A 360 17.85 2.30 4.14
C PRO A 360 18.49 1.51 5.30
N LYS A 361 17.84 1.49 6.48
CA LYS A 361 18.30 0.72 7.64
C LYS A 361 18.07 -0.78 7.39
N VAL A 362 16.94 -1.12 6.79
CA VAL A 362 16.51 -2.50 6.49
C VAL A 362 17.36 -3.13 5.38
N GLN A 363 17.65 -2.36 4.33
CA GLN A 363 18.38 -2.84 3.15
C GLN A 363 19.77 -3.43 3.45
N LYS A 364 20.41 -3.03 4.57
CA LYS A 364 21.74 -3.50 4.96
C LYS A 364 21.75 -4.91 5.57
N SER A 365 20.62 -5.33 6.14
CA SER A 365 20.48 -6.60 6.87
C SER A 365 19.20 -7.32 6.46
N PHE A 366 18.84 -7.20 5.18
CA PHE A 366 17.51 -7.55 4.72
C PHE A 366 17.25 -9.06 4.74
N TYR A 367 18.27 -9.85 4.41
CA TYR A 367 18.22 -11.31 4.41
C TYR A 367 19.10 -11.88 5.51
N SER A 368 18.66 -13.00 6.09
CA SER A 368 19.42 -13.73 7.12
C SER A 368 20.56 -14.59 6.55
N ASP A 369 20.44 -15.03 5.29
CA ASP A 369 21.36 -15.96 4.61
C ASP A 369 22.14 -15.34 3.44
N PHE A 370 21.99 -14.03 3.20
CA PHE A 370 22.63 -13.33 2.09
C PHE A 370 23.09 -11.95 2.56
N LYS A 371 24.35 -11.57 2.29
CA LYS A 371 24.99 -10.41 2.94
C LYS A 371 25.40 -9.34 1.94
N GLN A 372 25.45 -8.10 2.42
CA GLN A 372 25.97 -6.99 1.64
C GLN A 372 27.43 -7.25 1.23
N GLY A 373 27.69 -7.15 -0.08
CA GLY A 373 28.98 -7.48 -0.70
C GLY A 373 28.99 -8.82 -1.43
N ASP A 374 28.05 -9.72 -1.13
CA ASP A 374 27.87 -10.95 -1.91
C ASP A 374 27.35 -10.62 -3.31
N TYR A 375 27.73 -11.44 -4.29
CA TYR A 375 27.31 -11.27 -5.68
C TYR A 375 25.77 -11.31 -5.81
N GLY A 376 25.18 -10.25 -6.35
CA GLY A 376 23.74 -10.14 -6.57
C GLY A 376 22.92 -9.66 -5.37
N TYR A 377 23.56 -9.29 -4.24
CA TYR A 377 22.84 -8.87 -3.03
C TYR A 377 21.98 -7.62 -3.25
N ASN A 378 22.59 -6.55 -3.78
CA ASN A 378 21.90 -5.28 -3.98
C ASN A 378 20.75 -5.43 -4.98
N GLU A 379 20.96 -6.25 -6.01
CA GLU A 379 19.98 -6.58 -7.03
C GLU A 379 18.83 -7.39 -6.44
N ALA A 380 19.11 -8.39 -5.60
CA ALA A 380 18.08 -9.16 -4.91
C ALA A 380 17.22 -8.28 -4.01
N VAL A 381 17.85 -7.41 -3.20
CA VAL A 381 17.16 -6.42 -2.38
C VAL A 381 16.25 -5.54 -3.26
N GLN A 382 16.78 -5.02 -4.38
CA GLN A 382 15.99 -4.19 -5.29
C GLN A 382 14.82 -4.96 -5.92
N MET A 383 15.02 -6.21 -6.35
CA MET A 383 13.97 -7.07 -6.93
C MET A 383 12.89 -7.44 -5.92
N ALA A 384 13.24 -7.56 -4.64
CA ALA A 384 12.27 -7.76 -3.56
C ALA A 384 11.42 -6.50 -3.32
N TYR A 385 12.03 -5.31 -3.27
CA TYR A 385 11.28 -4.04 -3.16
C TYR A 385 10.45 -3.71 -4.40
N ASP A 386 10.87 -4.21 -5.56
CA ASP A 386 10.13 -4.09 -6.82
C ASP A 386 9.02 -5.16 -6.95
N TYR A 387 8.89 -6.06 -5.96
CA TYR A 387 7.96 -7.20 -5.98
C TYR A 387 8.07 -8.09 -7.23
N ILE A 388 9.26 -8.16 -7.82
CA ILE A 388 9.55 -9.05 -8.94
C ILE A 388 9.92 -10.42 -8.41
N MET A 389 10.75 -10.49 -7.38
CA MET A 389 11.19 -11.75 -6.77
C MET A 389 10.69 -11.87 -5.34
N ASP A 390 10.31 -13.08 -4.94
CA ASP A 390 9.78 -13.32 -3.61
C ASP A 390 10.86 -13.31 -2.54
N ILE A 391 10.39 -13.01 -1.33
CA ILE A 391 11.10 -13.22 -0.08
C ILE A 391 10.46 -14.41 0.62
N TYR A 392 11.28 -15.32 1.16
CA TYR A 392 10.75 -16.41 1.96
C TYR A 392 10.27 -15.89 3.31
N ASN A 393 9.17 -16.47 3.83
CA ASN A 393 8.61 -16.07 5.13
C ASN A 393 9.60 -16.23 6.30
N ASP A 394 10.63 -17.07 6.15
CA ASP A 394 11.72 -17.27 7.12
C ASP A 394 12.82 -16.18 7.06
N GLY A 395 12.66 -15.17 6.20
CA GLY A 395 13.62 -14.06 6.05
C GLY A 395 14.84 -14.38 5.19
N THR A 396 14.86 -15.54 4.52
CA THR A 396 15.97 -15.92 3.62
C THR A 396 15.73 -15.49 2.18
N PHE A 397 16.83 -15.37 1.41
CA PHE A 397 16.81 -15.22 -0.05
C PHE A 397 17.12 -16.53 -0.79
N LYS A 398 17.95 -17.41 -0.23
CA LYS A 398 18.45 -18.65 -0.85
C LYS A 398 19.18 -18.38 -2.18
N PRO A 399 20.30 -17.62 -2.19
CA PRO A 399 20.94 -17.12 -3.42
C PRO A 399 21.36 -18.23 -4.41
N ASN A 400 21.79 -19.38 -3.90
CA ASN A 400 22.28 -20.51 -4.72
C ASN A 400 21.18 -21.48 -5.16
N LYS A 401 19.92 -21.26 -4.76
CA LYS A 401 18.81 -22.12 -5.20
C LYS A 401 18.50 -21.83 -6.67
N ASN A 402 18.38 -22.88 -7.48
CA ASN A 402 17.99 -22.77 -8.87
C ASN A 402 16.54 -22.28 -9.00
N ILE A 403 16.30 -21.42 -9.98
CA ILE A 403 14.94 -20.96 -10.29
C ILE A 403 14.20 -22.00 -11.13
N THR A 404 12.89 -22.08 -10.93
CA THR A 404 12.01 -22.94 -11.71
C THR A 404 11.28 -22.18 -12.81
N LYS A 405 10.63 -22.92 -13.72
CA LYS A 405 9.71 -22.38 -14.72
C LYS A 405 8.59 -21.55 -14.11
N GLY A 406 8.00 -22.01 -13.00
CA GLY A 406 6.99 -21.27 -12.25
C GLY A 406 7.54 -19.95 -11.72
N ASN A 407 8.76 -19.97 -11.16
CA ASN A 407 9.42 -18.76 -10.69
C ASN A 407 9.62 -17.76 -11.83
N LEU A 408 10.21 -18.19 -12.95
CA LEU A 408 10.44 -17.34 -14.12
C LEU A 408 9.14 -16.73 -14.66
N ALA A 409 8.08 -17.55 -14.80
CA ALA A 409 6.79 -17.09 -15.30
C ALA A 409 6.22 -15.97 -14.42
N ARG A 410 6.17 -16.20 -13.10
CA ARG A 410 5.67 -15.20 -12.15
C ARG A 410 6.52 -13.92 -12.16
N TYR A 411 7.84 -14.04 -12.20
CA TYR A 411 8.74 -12.88 -12.21
C TYR A 411 8.60 -12.05 -13.48
N LEU A 412 8.36 -12.69 -14.63
CA LEU A 412 8.05 -12.01 -15.89
C LEU A 412 6.71 -11.25 -15.82
N ILE A 413 5.65 -11.89 -15.30
CA ILE A 413 4.34 -11.23 -15.13
C ILE A 413 4.47 -9.98 -14.25
N ASN A 414 5.22 -10.08 -13.15
CA ASN A 414 5.43 -8.96 -12.24
C ASN A 414 6.29 -7.86 -12.87
N ALA A 415 7.41 -8.22 -13.50
CA ALA A 415 8.33 -7.26 -14.12
C ALA A 415 7.69 -6.52 -15.33
N LEU A 416 6.75 -7.14 -16.03
CA LEU A 416 6.04 -6.57 -17.17
C LEU A 416 4.76 -5.81 -16.78
N ASN A 417 4.42 -5.76 -15.49
CA ASN A 417 3.19 -5.17 -14.96
C ASN A 417 1.92 -5.79 -15.60
N LEU A 418 1.87 -7.13 -15.69
CA LEU A 418 0.77 -7.88 -16.31
C LEU A 418 -0.27 -8.38 -15.30
N GLN A 419 -0.25 -7.87 -14.06
CA GLN A 419 -1.16 -8.30 -13.00
C GLN A 419 -2.62 -8.07 -13.39
N GLY A 420 -2.95 -6.95 -14.05
CA GLY A 420 -4.33 -6.66 -14.48
C GLY A 420 -4.87 -7.66 -15.51
N GLU A 421 -3.98 -8.23 -16.32
CA GLU A 421 -4.32 -9.31 -17.25
C GLU A 421 -4.50 -10.64 -16.52
N PHE A 422 -3.64 -10.90 -15.54
CA PHE A 422 -3.76 -12.05 -14.66
C PHE A 422 -5.09 -12.05 -13.90
N TYR A 423 -5.48 -10.90 -13.34
CA TYR A 423 -6.78 -10.71 -12.69
C TYR A 423 -7.92 -11.15 -13.60
N LYS A 424 -8.06 -10.51 -14.76
CA LYS A 424 -9.16 -10.75 -15.70
C LYS A 424 -9.30 -12.20 -16.13
N LYS A 425 -8.20 -12.98 -16.07
CA LYS A 425 -8.18 -14.36 -16.51
C LYS A 425 -8.44 -15.36 -15.38
N TYR A 426 -7.93 -15.09 -14.17
CA TYR A 426 -7.88 -16.09 -13.08
C TYR A 426 -8.54 -15.63 -11.78
N SER A 427 -9.04 -14.40 -11.71
CA SER A 427 -9.64 -13.81 -10.51
C SER A 427 -10.83 -12.90 -10.86
N GLY A 428 -11.65 -12.59 -9.87
CA GLY A 428 -12.81 -11.73 -10.05
C GLY A 428 -13.91 -11.99 -9.04
N ASP A 429 -14.99 -11.23 -9.16
CA ASP A 429 -16.17 -11.32 -8.31
C ASP A 429 -16.80 -12.72 -8.36
N GLU A 430 -16.66 -13.46 -9.47
CA GLU A 430 -17.16 -14.82 -9.64
C GLU A 430 -16.56 -15.81 -8.62
N LEU A 431 -15.34 -15.56 -8.15
CA LEU A 431 -14.67 -16.43 -7.19
C LEU A 431 -15.31 -16.48 -5.81
N LYS A 432 -16.27 -15.58 -5.53
CA LYS A 432 -17.00 -15.56 -4.25
C LYS A 432 -18.14 -16.58 -4.20
N PHE A 433 -18.52 -17.20 -5.32
CA PHE A 433 -19.67 -18.12 -5.38
C PHE A 433 -19.24 -19.59 -5.25
N ILE A 434 -19.28 -20.12 -4.02
CA ILE A 434 -18.77 -21.47 -3.70
C ILE A 434 -19.50 -22.57 -4.48
N LYS A 435 -20.84 -22.50 -4.57
CA LYS A 435 -21.65 -23.52 -5.25
C LYS A 435 -21.38 -23.60 -6.74
N GLU A 436 -21.15 -22.45 -7.39
CA GLU A 436 -20.93 -22.37 -8.84
C GLU A 436 -19.50 -22.76 -9.22
N HIS A 437 -18.51 -22.35 -8.43
CA HIS A 437 -17.09 -22.49 -8.80
C HIS A 437 -16.35 -23.60 -8.06
N LYS A 438 -16.98 -24.28 -7.09
CA LYS A 438 -16.42 -25.35 -6.23
C LYS A 438 -15.15 -24.98 -5.46
N LYS A 439 -14.58 -23.78 -5.65
CA LYS A 439 -13.38 -23.27 -4.97
C LYS A 439 -13.34 -21.74 -4.99
N ALA A 440 -13.50 -21.13 -3.82
CA ALA A 440 -13.20 -19.74 -3.55
C ALA A 440 -11.78 -19.62 -2.91
N ASN A 441 -10.76 -20.18 -3.55
CA ASN A 441 -9.44 -20.36 -2.92
C ASN A 441 -8.33 -19.61 -3.65
N VAL A 442 -7.76 -18.60 -2.99
CA VAL A 442 -6.61 -17.82 -3.46
C VAL A 442 -5.42 -18.70 -3.88
N LEU A 443 -5.22 -19.86 -3.22
CA LEU A 443 -4.16 -20.80 -3.56
C LEU A 443 -4.33 -21.47 -4.93
N GLU A 444 -5.53 -21.48 -5.49
CA GLU A 444 -5.78 -21.98 -6.86
C GLU A 444 -5.50 -20.91 -7.92
N ILE A 445 -5.75 -19.65 -7.57
CA ILE A 445 -5.48 -18.48 -8.41
C ILE A 445 -3.97 -18.30 -8.57
N ASP A 446 -3.24 -18.35 -7.46
CA ASP A 446 -1.81 -18.05 -7.38
C ASP A 446 -0.91 -19.26 -7.72
N LYS A 447 -1.43 -20.29 -8.38
CA LYS A 447 -0.61 -21.44 -8.79
C LYS A 447 0.34 -21.06 -9.92
N ASP A 448 1.56 -21.59 -9.87
CA ASP A 448 2.58 -21.42 -10.91
C ASP A 448 2.05 -21.74 -12.31
N GLU A 449 1.14 -22.71 -12.44
CA GLU A 449 0.51 -23.09 -13.69
C GLU A 449 -0.27 -21.94 -14.36
N ASN A 450 -0.90 -21.05 -13.59
CA ASN A 450 -1.64 -19.92 -14.13
C ASN A 450 -0.69 -18.83 -14.64
N TYR A 451 0.43 -18.60 -13.94
CA TYR A 451 1.49 -17.71 -14.40
C TYR A 451 2.14 -18.20 -15.69
N ILE A 452 2.44 -19.51 -15.77
CA ILE A 452 3.00 -20.14 -16.96
C ILE A 452 2.05 -20.01 -18.14
N GLU A 453 0.77 -20.29 -17.93
CA GLU A 453 -0.23 -20.21 -19.00
C GLU A 453 -0.38 -18.78 -19.53
N LEU A 454 -0.39 -17.76 -18.66
CA LEU A 454 -0.38 -16.37 -19.12
C LEU A 454 0.90 -16.02 -19.91
N CYS A 455 2.06 -16.52 -19.50
CA CYS A 455 3.31 -16.32 -20.25
C CYS A 455 3.27 -16.96 -21.65
N VAL A 456 2.67 -18.15 -21.78
CA VAL A 456 2.49 -18.82 -23.07
C VAL A 456 1.55 -18.00 -23.96
N ASP A 457 0.39 -17.59 -23.45
CA ASP A 457 -0.59 -16.79 -24.21
C ASP A 457 -0.01 -15.45 -24.70
N LYS A 458 0.87 -14.85 -23.89
CA LYS A 458 1.56 -13.60 -24.22
C LYS A 458 2.80 -13.79 -25.09
N GLY A 459 3.13 -15.02 -25.45
CA GLY A 459 4.30 -15.33 -26.27
C GLY A 459 5.63 -15.05 -25.56
N LEU A 460 5.66 -14.98 -24.24
CA LEU A 460 6.88 -14.76 -23.45
C LEU A 460 7.80 -15.99 -23.50
N PHE A 461 7.22 -17.18 -23.69
CA PHE A 461 7.96 -18.43 -23.88
C PHE A 461 8.02 -18.91 -25.33
N LYS A 462 7.68 -18.03 -26.28
CA LYS A 462 7.71 -18.35 -27.71
C LYS A 462 9.10 -18.82 -28.13
N ASP A 463 9.13 -19.88 -28.95
CA ASP A 463 10.33 -20.51 -29.51
C ASP A 463 11.27 -21.17 -28.46
N ILE A 464 10.82 -21.31 -27.20
CA ILE A 464 11.51 -22.04 -26.14
C ILE A 464 10.74 -23.33 -25.85
N VAL A 465 11.05 -24.40 -26.59
CA VAL A 465 10.28 -25.66 -26.61
C VAL A 465 9.99 -26.22 -25.22
N SER A 466 10.95 -26.13 -24.30
CA SER A 466 10.82 -26.65 -22.95
C SER A 466 9.89 -25.82 -22.04
N LEU A 467 9.63 -24.55 -22.40
CA LEU A 467 8.80 -23.62 -21.63
C LEU A 467 7.43 -23.36 -22.27
N ASN A 468 7.31 -23.49 -23.59
CA ASN A 468 6.13 -23.07 -24.38
C ASN A 468 4.92 -24.02 -24.30
N LYS A 469 4.60 -24.52 -23.10
CA LYS A 469 3.41 -25.32 -22.79
C LYS A 469 3.09 -25.25 -21.30
N LYS A 470 1.86 -25.57 -20.91
CA LYS A 470 1.49 -25.70 -19.49
C LYS A 470 2.20 -26.91 -18.84
N GLY A 471 2.38 -26.86 -17.52
CA GLY A 471 3.03 -27.90 -16.73
C GLY A 471 4.53 -27.71 -16.55
N ASP A 472 5.17 -28.69 -15.90
CA ASP A 472 6.59 -28.68 -15.53
C ASP A 472 7.01 -27.46 -14.71
N SER A 473 6.14 -26.98 -13.79
CA SER A 473 6.35 -25.77 -12.99
C SER A 473 7.62 -25.82 -12.14
N ASN A 474 8.03 -27.01 -11.70
CA ASN A 474 9.25 -27.25 -10.92
C ASN A 474 10.51 -27.46 -11.77
N LYS A 475 10.43 -27.43 -13.12
CA LYS A 475 11.60 -27.58 -13.99
C LYS A 475 12.58 -26.45 -13.75
N GLU A 476 13.83 -26.78 -13.44
CA GLU A 476 14.93 -25.82 -13.38
C GLU A 476 15.28 -25.27 -14.77
N ILE A 477 15.58 -23.98 -14.83
CA ILE A 477 15.76 -23.23 -16.07
C ILE A 477 17.24 -23.06 -16.38
N LYS A 478 17.63 -23.39 -17.61
CA LYS A 478 18.99 -23.14 -18.11
C LYS A 478 19.17 -21.69 -18.56
N GLY A 479 20.41 -21.18 -18.53
CA GLY A 479 20.71 -19.79 -18.86
C GLY A 479 20.24 -19.37 -20.26
N ASN A 480 20.36 -20.25 -21.27
CA ASN A 480 19.85 -20.00 -22.62
C ASN A 480 18.32 -19.84 -22.68
N GLU A 481 17.57 -20.70 -21.99
CA GLU A 481 16.11 -20.63 -21.88
C GLU A 481 15.69 -19.34 -21.15
N PHE A 482 16.39 -19.01 -20.06
CA PHE A 482 16.12 -17.83 -19.24
C PHE A 482 16.31 -16.51 -20.03
N ILE A 483 17.45 -16.34 -20.70
CA ILE A 483 17.73 -15.13 -21.48
C ILE A 483 16.76 -14.99 -22.65
N ALA A 484 16.42 -16.08 -23.34
CA ALA A 484 15.44 -16.04 -24.43
C ALA A 484 14.06 -15.56 -23.93
N ALA A 485 13.64 -15.99 -22.73
CA ALA A 485 12.38 -15.54 -22.14
C ALA A 485 12.41 -14.05 -21.75
N LEU A 486 13.51 -13.58 -21.18
CA LEU A 486 13.70 -12.14 -20.90
C LEU A 486 13.71 -11.32 -22.20
N GLU A 487 14.34 -11.81 -23.27
CA GLU A 487 14.33 -11.15 -24.57
C GLU A 487 12.92 -11.04 -25.16
N ASN A 488 12.12 -12.12 -25.08
CA ASN A 488 10.72 -12.10 -25.49
C ASN A 488 9.91 -11.08 -24.68
N GLY A 489 10.09 -11.04 -23.35
CA GLY A 489 9.48 -10.02 -22.49
C GLY A 489 9.93 -8.60 -22.83
N ALA A 490 11.20 -8.42 -23.22
CA ALA A 490 11.74 -7.13 -23.58
C ALA A 490 11.08 -6.63 -24.87
N LYS A 491 11.01 -7.51 -25.88
CA LYS A 491 10.32 -7.26 -27.16
C LYS A 491 8.82 -7.02 -27.00
N PHE A 492 8.20 -7.60 -25.98
CA PHE A 492 6.80 -7.34 -25.64
C PHE A 492 6.55 -5.88 -25.26
N LYS A 493 7.51 -5.21 -24.58
CA LYS A 493 7.43 -3.77 -24.26
C LYS A 493 8.05 -2.89 -25.34
N ASN A 494 9.22 -3.26 -25.85
CA ASN A 494 10.00 -2.51 -26.82
C ASN A 494 10.70 -3.45 -27.81
N LYS A 495 10.26 -3.42 -29.08
CA LYS A 495 10.70 -4.33 -30.16
C LYS A 495 12.19 -4.23 -30.52
N ASN A 496 12.90 -3.18 -30.08
CA ASN A 496 14.27 -2.89 -30.51
C ASN A 496 15.36 -3.32 -29.50
N ILE A 497 15.01 -4.08 -28.46
CA ILE A 497 15.98 -4.53 -27.44
C ILE A 497 16.81 -5.72 -27.98
N LYS A 498 18.12 -5.68 -27.74
CA LYS A 498 19.09 -6.72 -28.13
C LYS A 498 19.51 -7.59 -26.92
N GLN A 499 19.77 -8.87 -27.19
CA GLN A 499 20.07 -9.92 -26.20
C GLN A 499 21.37 -9.72 -25.41
N ASP A 500 22.39 -9.15 -26.05
CA ASP A 500 23.72 -8.86 -25.47
C ASP A 500 23.65 -7.99 -24.21
N LYS A 501 22.62 -7.14 -24.10
CA LYS A 501 22.40 -6.27 -22.94
C LYS A 501 21.90 -7.00 -21.69
N LEU A 502 21.43 -8.24 -21.83
CA LEU A 502 20.89 -9.05 -20.72
C LEU A 502 21.94 -10.00 -20.13
N ILE A 503 23.08 -10.20 -20.80
CA ILE A 503 24.16 -11.08 -20.36
C ILE A 503 25.15 -10.29 -19.47
N PHE A 504 25.81 -10.96 -18.53
CA PHE A 504 26.78 -10.37 -17.60
C PHE A 504 27.92 -11.36 -17.30
N ASP A 505 29.00 -10.82 -16.76
CA ASP A 505 30.18 -11.59 -16.38
C ASP A 505 29.81 -12.68 -15.37
N ASN A 506 30.22 -13.93 -15.62
CA ASN A 506 29.85 -15.14 -14.85
C ASN A 506 28.42 -15.69 -15.09
N PHE A 507 27.70 -15.24 -16.12
CA PHE A 507 26.48 -15.90 -16.56
C PHE A 507 26.79 -17.05 -17.53
N SER A 508 26.39 -18.28 -17.17
CA SER A 508 26.51 -19.45 -18.04
C SER A 508 25.20 -19.74 -18.76
N THR A 509 25.25 -19.82 -20.08
CA THR A 509 24.07 -20.19 -20.89
C THR A 509 23.76 -21.68 -20.84
N ASN A 510 24.72 -22.51 -20.41
CA ASN A 510 24.59 -23.98 -20.41
C ASN A 510 24.18 -24.56 -19.04
N GLU A 511 24.34 -23.79 -17.96
CA GLU A 511 24.01 -24.18 -16.59
C GLU A 511 22.63 -23.67 -16.17
N THR A 512 22.12 -24.18 -15.06
CA THR A 512 20.89 -23.69 -14.45
C THR A 512 21.11 -22.34 -13.78
N VAL A 513 20.09 -21.49 -13.84
CA VAL A 513 20.15 -20.13 -13.27
C VAL A 513 19.77 -20.18 -11.80
N ASN A 514 20.63 -19.65 -10.93
CA ASN A 514 20.30 -19.49 -9.52
C ASN A 514 19.61 -18.14 -9.23
N ARG A 515 19.05 -17.99 -8.02
CA ARG A 515 18.30 -16.80 -7.63
C ARG A 515 19.15 -15.53 -7.63
N ALA A 516 20.42 -15.57 -7.26
CA ALA A 516 21.30 -14.40 -7.31
C ALA A 516 21.54 -13.93 -8.75
N GLN A 517 21.84 -14.85 -9.67
CA GLN A 517 21.98 -14.57 -11.10
C GLN A 517 20.67 -14.04 -11.71
N CYS A 518 19.54 -14.63 -11.30
CA CYS A 518 18.21 -14.18 -11.72
C CYS A 518 17.94 -12.73 -11.31
N ALA A 519 18.27 -12.35 -10.07
CA ALA A 519 18.09 -10.98 -9.58
C ALA A 519 18.88 -9.94 -10.39
N VAL A 520 20.16 -10.25 -10.66
CA VAL A 520 21.03 -9.39 -11.49
C VAL A 520 20.45 -9.20 -12.89
N SER A 521 19.95 -10.28 -13.48
CA SER A 521 19.36 -10.24 -14.82
C SER A 521 18.07 -9.44 -14.87
N PHE A 522 17.17 -9.62 -13.90
CA PHE A 522 15.90 -8.89 -13.86
C PHE A 522 16.09 -7.40 -13.59
N LEU A 523 17.13 -7.00 -12.83
CA LEU A 523 17.46 -5.59 -12.69
C LEU A 523 17.86 -4.97 -14.04
N LYS A 524 18.74 -5.62 -14.79
CA LYS A 524 19.12 -5.19 -16.15
C LYS A 524 17.91 -5.16 -17.08
N PHE A 525 17.10 -6.21 -17.07
CA PHE A 525 15.86 -6.31 -17.85
C PHE A 525 14.94 -5.11 -17.57
N LYS A 526 14.71 -4.79 -16.30
CA LYS A 526 13.86 -3.65 -15.90
C LYS A 526 14.41 -2.31 -16.41
N GLN A 527 15.73 -2.13 -16.42
CA GLN A 527 16.35 -0.92 -16.98
C GLN A 527 16.17 -0.81 -18.49
N LEU A 528 16.06 -1.93 -19.21
CA LEU A 528 15.91 -1.94 -20.67
C LEU A 528 14.47 -1.70 -21.13
N ILE A 529 13.47 -2.08 -20.33
CA ILE A 529 12.04 -1.94 -20.68
C ILE A 529 11.38 -0.67 -20.16
N LYS A 530 12.09 0.12 -19.34
CA LYS A 530 11.73 1.50 -19.01
C LYS A 530 12.04 2.40 -20.20
#